data_AF-A0A517ZS42-F1
#
_entry.id   AF-A0A517ZS42-F1
#
_cell.length_a   1.000
_cell.length_b   1.000
_cell.length_c   1.000
_cell.angle_alpha   90.00
_cell.angle_beta   90.00
_cell.angle_gamma   90.00
#
_symmetry.space_group_name_H-M   'P 1'
#
loop_
_entity.id
_entity.type
_entity.pdbx_description
1 polymer ?
#
loop_
_entity_poly.entity_id
_entity_poly.type
_entity_poly.pdbx_seq_one_letter_code
_entity_poly.pdbx_strand_id
1 'polypeptide(L)'
;MSRVSEEKAATPIDPKMDRAIRFAAYQQLPIWLLTLLMLDFGQMNRACTVAIISQWLLITLITYRRPQNPTRCDLLAVRFGFIPIFVITTFAQHWRTDFAIAHPYANF
;
A
#
# COMPACT_ATOMS: atom_id res chain seq x y z
N MET A 1 17.36 16.69 35.49
CA MET A 1 17.54 15.87 34.28
C MET A 1 16.65 14.61 34.37
N SER A 2 15.33 14.77 34.52
CA SER A 2 14.41 13.62 34.70
C SER A 2 13.05 13.74 33.98
N ARG A 3 12.74 14.86 33.30
CA ARG A 3 11.46 15.04 32.58
C ARG A 3 11.45 14.52 31.14
N VAL A 4 12.62 14.20 30.57
CA VAL A 4 12.70 13.67 29.18
C VAL A 4 12.19 12.22 29.10
N SER A 5 11.99 11.54 30.23
CA SER A 5 11.52 10.14 30.27
C SER A 5 9.99 9.99 30.37
N GLU A 6 9.26 11.04 30.77
CA GLU A 6 7.79 10.98 30.91
C GLU A 6 7.05 11.29 29.60
N GLU A 7 7.69 11.95 28.63
CA GLU A 7 7.16 12.21 27.30
C GLU A 7 7.44 11.06 26.31
N LYS A 8 7.44 9.81 26.78
CA LYS A 8 6.98 8.74 25.90
C LYS A 8 5.47 8.91 25.83
N ALA A 9 5.03 9.92 25.05
CA ALA A 9 3.63 10.12 24.70
C ALA A 9 3.05 8.75 24.41
N ALA A 10 2.09 8.31 25.23
CA ALA A 10 1.51 6.98 25.14
C ALA A 10 1.14 6.75 23.67
N THR A 11 1.96 5.98 22.96
CA THR A 11 1.81 5.87 21.52
C THR A 11 0.45 5.21 21.31
N PRO A 12 -0.51 5.88 20.65
CA PRO A 12 -1.87 5.34 20.54
C PRO A 12 -1.92 4.03 19.73
N ILE A 13 -0.80 3.64 19.11
CA ILE A 13 -0.63 2.51 18.20
C ILE A 13 0.38 1.52 18.80
N ASP A 14 0.06 0.22 18.72
CA ASP A 14 0.96 -0.86 19.13
C ASP A 14 2.32 -0.77 18.40
N PRO A 15 3.47 -0.86 19.11
CA PRO A 15 4.81 -0.81 18.50
C PRO A 15 5.09 -1.89 17.44
N LYS A 16 4.32 -2.99 17.39
CA LYS A 16 4.37 -3.98 16.30
C LYS A 16 3.75 -3.44 15.01
N MET A 17 2.67 -2.68 15.13
CA MET A 17 2.01 -2.04 14.01
C MET A 17 2.88 -0.93 13.42
N ASP A 18 3.48 -0.08 14.26
CA ASP A 18 4.42 0.97 13.81
C ASP A 18 5.59 0.37 13.02
N ARG A 19 6.18 -0.73 13.51
CA ARG A 19 7.22 -1.46 12.76
C ARG A 19 6.74 -2.01 11.42
N ALA A 20 5.51 -2.53 11.35
CA ALA A 20 4.94 -3.04 10.11
C ALA A 20 4.68 -1.90 9.10
N ILE A 21 4.19 -0.74 9.55
CA ILE A 21 3.95 0.44 8.71
C ILE A 21 5.27 0.98 8.14
N ARG A 22 6.32 1.12 8.97
CA ARG A 22 7.64 1.57 8.49
C ARG A 22 8.22 0.61 7.46
N PHE A 23 8.12 -0.69 7.71
CA PHE A 23 8.53 -1.69 6.74
C PHE A 23 7.76 -1.55 5.41
N ALA A 24 6.44 -1.31 5.49
CA ALA A 24 5.60 -1.11 4.32
C ALA A 24 5.99 0.14 3.52
N ALA A 25 6.34 1.24 4.18
CA ALA A 25 6.83 2.44 3.51
C ALA A 25 8.19 2.20 2.83
N TYR A 26 9.13 1.53 3.52
CA TYR A 26 10.46 1.25 2.97
C TYR A 26 10.44 0.30 1.77
N GLN A 27 9.52 -0.67 1.71
CA GLN A 27 9.38 -1.52 0.52
C GLN A 27 8.70 -0.79 -0.66
N GLN A 28 7.74 0.11 -0.39
CA GLN A 28 6.98 0.79 -1.43
C GLN A 28 7.81 1.84 -2.16
N LEU A 29 8.67 2.56 -1.43
CA LEU A 29 9.45 3.66 -1.96
C LEU A 29 10.39 3.28 -3.14
N PRO A 30 11.22 2.22 -3.05
CA PRO A 30 12.05 1.81 -4.18
C PRO A 30 11.23 1.29 -5.36
N ILE A 31 10.13 0.58 -5.10
CA ILE A 31 9.24 0.07 -6.16
C ILE A 31 8.59 1.23 -6.89
N TRP A 32 8.08 2.21 -6.16
CA TRP A 32 7.47 3.40 -6.75
C TRP A 32 8.46 4.19 -7.60
N LEU A 33 9.69 4.41 -7.09
CA LEU A 33 10.76 5.05 -7.85
C LEU A 33 11.12 4.27 -9.12
N LEU A 34 11.19 2.93 -9.05
CA LEU A 34 11.42 2.10 -10.22
C LEU A 34 10.30 2.27 -11.25
N THR A 35 9.04 2.30 -10.82
CA THR A 35 7.90 2.51 -11.74
C THR A 35 7.85 3.90 -12.36
N LEU A 36 8.39 4.92 -11.68
CA LEU A 36 8.55 6.26 -12.24
C LEU A 36 9.63 6.33 -13.33
N LEU A 37 10.66 5.48 -13.23
CA LEU A 37 11.76 5.45 -14.17
C LEU A 37 11.48 4.58 -15.40
N MET A 38 10.42 3.75 -15.37
CA MET A 38 10.02 2.96 -16.52
C MET A 38 9.51 3.86 -17.66
N LEU A 39 10.07 3.69 -18.87
CA LEU A 39 9.59 4.32 -20.10
C LEU A 39 8.39 3.55 -20.68
N ASP A 40 7.32 3.42 -19.90
CA ASP A 40 6.10 2.71 -20.29
C ASP A 40 4.89 3.65 -20.44
N PHE A 41 5.16 4.92 -20.74
CA PHE A 41 4.18 6.01 -20.76
C PHE A 41 3.43 6.17 -19.42
N GLY A 42 4.01 5.73 -18.31
CA GLY A 42 3.46 5.85 -16.96
C GLY A 42 2.34 4.85 -16.67
N GLN A 43 2.17 3.79 -17.47
CA GLN A 43 1.17 2.75 -17.23
C GLN A 43 1.43 2.04 -15.89
N MET A 44 2.66 1.61 -15.63
CA MET A 44 3.05 0.94 -14.38
C MET A 44 2.99 1.91 -13.20
N ASN A 45 3.37 3.19 -13.39
CA ASN A 45 3.25 4.19 -12.33
C ASN A 45 1.79 4.42 -11.92
N ARG A 46 0.82 4.38 -12.86
CA ARG A 46 -0.61 4.45 -12.53
C ARG A 46 -1.07 3.26 -11.69
N ALA A 47 -0.74 2.04 -12.10
CA ALA A 47 -1.03 0.83 -11.34
C ALA A 47 -0.40 0.87 -9.94
N CYS A 48 0.87 1.24 -9.86
CA CYS A 48 1.60 1.37 -8.60
C CYS A 48 0.96 2.39 -7.66
N THR A 49 0.58 3.57 -8.19
CA THR A 49 -0.07 4.62 -7.41
C THR A 49 -1.41 4.15 -6.84
N VAL A 50 -2.24 3.48 -7.64
CA VAL A 50 -3.52 2.91 -7.18
C VAL A 50 -3.28 1.85 -6.10
N ALA A 51 -2.27 1.00 -6.25
CA ALA A 51 -1.91 -0.01 -5.27
C ALA A 51 -1.44 0.61 -3.94
N ILE A 52 -0.61 1.66 -3.99
CA ILE A 52 -0.17 2.42 -2.81
C ILE A 52 -1.38 2.99 -2.08
N ILE A 53 -2.24 3.73 -2.77
CA ILE A 53 -3.44 4.34 -2.16
C ILE A 53 -4.32 3.27 -1.51
N SER A 54 -4.57 2.17 -2.20
CA SER A 54 -5.39 1.06 -1.70
C SER A 54 -4.80 0.43 -0.44
N GLN A 55 -3.48 0.22 -0.41
CA GLN A 55 -2.79 -0.30 0.77
C GLN A 55 -2.86 0.68 1.94
N TRP A 56 -2.67 1.98 1.72
CA TRP A 56 -2.76 2.99 2.79
C TRP A 56 -4.18 3.14 3.34
N LEU A 57 -5.21 2.99 2.51
CA LEU A 57 -6.60 2.90 2.95
C LEU A 57 -6.82 1.70 3.86
N LEU A 58 -6.30 0.52 3.48
CA LEU A 58 -6.37 -0.69 4.30
C LEU A 58 -5.66 -0.52 5.65
N ILE A 59 -4.42 0.01 5.63
CA ILE A 59 -3.65 0.30 6.85
C ILE A 59 -4.42 1.25 7.77
N THR A 60 -4.99 2.32 7.22
CA THR A 60 -5.76 3.30 7.98
C THR A 60 -7.01 2.67 8.60
N LEU A 61 -7.74 1.86 7.84
CA LEU A 61 -8.93 1.16 8.31
C LEU A 61 -8.62 0.16 9.42
N ILE A 62 -7.53 -0.60 9.30
CA ILE A 62 -7.07 -1.54 10.33
C ILE A 62 -6.66 -0.77 11.59
N THR A 63 -5.87 0.29 11.44
CA THR A 63 -5.40 1.11 12.56
C THR A 63 -6.57 1.80 13.28
N TYR A 64 -7.57 2.26 12.55
CA TYR A 64 -8.79 2.85 13.12
C TYR A 64 -9.65 1.82 13.85
N ARG A 65 -9.77 0.59 13.33
CA ARG A 65 -10.60 -0.46 13.96
C ARG A 65 -9.92 -1.14 15.15
N ARG A 66 -8.60 -1.34 15.12
CA ARG A 66 -7.84 -2.11 16.13
C ARG A 66 -6.48 -1.47 16.44
N PRO A 67 -6.43 -0.27 17.04
CA PRO A 67 -5.18 0.45 17.28
C PRO A 67 -4.23 -0.27 18.27
N GLN A 68 -4.77 -0.97 19.27
CA GLN A 68 -4.01 -1.57 20.37
C GLN A 68 -3.97 -3.11 20.38
N ASN A 69 -4.80 -3.77 19.58
CA ASN A 69 -4.87 -5.24 19.52
C ASN A 69 -4.84 -5.73 18.06
N PRO A 70 -3.68 -5.59 17.38
CA PRO A 70 -3.52 -6.07 16.02
C PRO A 70 -3.54 -7.59 15.98
N THR A 71 -4.34 -8.18 15.09
CA THR A 71 -4.28 -9.62 14.84
C THR A 71 -3.06 -9.97 13.99
N ARG A 72 -2.68 -11.26 13.97
CA ARG A 72 -1.58 -11.73 13.11
C ARG A 72 -1.87 -11.47 11.62
N CYS A 73 -3.14 -11.58 11.22
CA CYS A 73 -3.57 -11.28 9.86
C CYS A 73 -3.43 -9.80 9.53
N ASP A 74 -3.78 -8.90 10.47
CA ASP A 74 -3.62 -7.46 10.29
C ASP A 74 -2.14 -7.08 10.06
N LEU A 75 -1.23 -7.63 10.87
CA LEU A 75 0.21 -7.40 10.72
C LEU A 75 0.74 -7.90 9.37
N LEU A 76 0.28 -9.07 8.91
CA LEU A 76 0.64 -9.60 7.59
C LEU A 76 0.09 -8.73 6.46
N ALA A 77 -1.17 -8.28 6.57
CA ALA A 77 -1.80 -7.40 5.59
C ALA A 77 -1.08 -6.04 5.51
N VAL A 78 -0.70 -5.43 6.63
CA VAL A 78 0.06 -4.18 6.63
C VAL A 78 1.46 -4.37 6.04
N ARG A 79 2.14 -5.46 6.41
CA ARG A 79 3.53 -5.71 6.02
C ARG A 79 3.69 -6.16 4.57
N PHE A 80 2.82 -7.04 4.07
CA PHE A 80 2.94 -7.66 2.76
C PHE A 80 1.79 -7.36 1.82
N GLY A 81 0.73 -6.67 2.26
CA GLY A 81 -0.47 -6.41 1.45
C GLY A 81 -0.22 -5.60 0.17
N PHE A 82 0.87 -4.83 0.12
CA PHE A 82 1.25 -4.11 -1.08
C PHE A 82 1.47 -5.04 -2.29
N ILE A 83 2.18 -6.16 -2.11
CA ILE A 83 2.52 -7.08 -3.21
C ILE A 83 1.28 -7.67 -3.90
N PRO A 84 0.33 -8.32 -3.18
CA PRO A 84 -0.85 -8.88 -3.82
C PRO A 84 -1.75 -7.79 -4.43
N ILE A 85 -1.88 -6.63 -3.78
CA ILE A 85 -2.65 -5.50 -4.36
C ILE A 85 -1.99 -5.04 -5.66
N PHE A 86 -0.67 -4.88 -5.68
CA PHE A 86 0.06 -4.46 -6.87
C PHE A 86 -0.14 -5.46 -8.03
N VAL A 87 0.00 -6.76 -7.79
CA VAL A 87 -0.24 -7.81 -8.79
C VAL A 87 -1.67 -7.78 -9.33
N ILE A 88 -2.67 -7.62 -8.45
CA ILE A 88 -4.08 -7.53 -8.87
C ILE A 88 -4.31 -6.28 -9.73
N THR A 89 -3.74 -5.13 -9.32
CA THR A 89 -3.91 -3.87 -10.07
C THR A 89 -3.25 -3.90 -11.45
N THR A 90 -2.05 -4.47 -11.57
CA THR A 90 -1.36 -4.61 -12.86
C THR A 90 -2.09 -5.60 -13.77
N PHE A 91 -2.56 -6.73 -13.22
CA PHE A 91 -3.36 -7.69 -13.96
C PHE A 91 -4.68 -7.09 -14.44
N ALA A 92 -5.39 -6.36 -13.58
CA ALA A 92 -6.64 -5.69 -13.93
C ALA A 92 -6.44 -4.59 -15.00
N GLN A 93 -5.29 -3.91 -14.98
CA GLN A 93 -4.95 -2.91 -16.00
C GLN A 93 -4.64 -3.57 -17.34
N HIS A 94 -3.87 -4.67 -17.35
CA HIS A 94 -3.59 -5.45 -18.55
C HIS A 94 -4.87 -6.02 -19.18
N TRP A 95 -5.74 -6.62 -18.35
CA TRP A 95 -7.04 -7.11 -18.81
C TRP A 95 -7.89 -5.99 -19.44
N ARG A 96 -7.89 -4.80 -18.83
CA ARG A 96 -8.62 -3.64 -19.36
C ARG A 96 -8.07 -3.20 -20.73
N THR A 97 -6.74 -3.19 -20.91
CA THR A 97 -6.15 -2.85 -22.21
C THR A 97 -6.47 -3.89 -23.27
N ASP A 98 -6.43 -5.19 -22.94
CA ASP A 98 -6.73 -6.26 -23.89
C ASP A 98 -8.20 -6.21 -24.33
N PHE A 99 -9.11 -5.98 -23.38
CA PHE A 99 -10.54 -5.83 -23.67
C PHE A 99 -10.82 -4.62 -24.59
N ALA A 100 -10.14 -3.49 -24.35
CA ALA A 100 -10.28 -2.29 -25.17
C ALA A 100 -9.77 -2.50 -26.62
N ILE A 101 -8.74 -3.33 -26.81
CA ILE A 101 -8.24 -3.70 -28.14
C ILE A 101 -9.21 -4.65 -28.86
N ALA A 102 -9.79 -5.61 -28.14
CA ALA A 102 -10.71 -6.60 -28.70
C ALA A 102 -12.06 -6.01 -29.15
N HIS A 103 -12.54 -4.95 -28.48
CA HIS A 103 -13.85 -4.34 -28.75
C HIS A 103 -13.74 -2.81 -28.91
N PRO A 104 -13.17 -2.31 -30.03
CA PRO A 104 -12.96 -0.88 -30.23
C PRO A 104 -14.25 -0.06 -30.35
N TYR A 105 -15.39 -0.70 -30.61
CA TYR A 105 -16.71 -0.06 -30.77
C TYR A 105 -17.60 -0.12 -29.51
N ALA A 106 -17.14 -0.72 -28.39
CA ALA A 106 -17.95 -0.86 -27.17
C ALA A 106 -17.96 0.40 -26.27
N ASN A 107 -17.32 1.50 -26.69
CA ASN A 107 -17.21 2.75 -25.93
C ASN A 107 -18.09 3.89 -26.50
N PHE A 108 -19.12 3.58 -27.29
CA PHE A 108 -20.15 4.55 -27.72
C PHE A 108 -21.40 4.44 -26.86
#